data_AF-A0A4X1UI80-F1
#
_entry.id   AF-A0A4X1UI80-F1
#
_cell.length_a   1.000
_cell.length_b   1.000
_cell.length_c   1.000
_cell.angle_alpha   90.00
_cell.angle_beta   90.00
_cell.angle_gamma   90.00
#
_symmetry.space_group_name_H-M   'P 1'
#
loop_
_entity.id
_entity.type
_entity.pdbx_description
1 polymer ?
#
loop_
_entity_poly.entity_id
_entity_poly.type
_entity_poly.pdbx_seq_one_letter_code
_entity_poly.pdbx_strand_id
1 'polypeptide(L)'
;MERCWEEAPEDRPTLDQVYTQVIQSINQGKKTSVADSMLRMLEKYSQNLEDLIQERTEELELERQKTERLLSQMLPLSEKGAPVEPEYFDQVTIYFSDVVGFTIISALSEPIEVVGLLNDLYTLFDAVLSGHDMYKVRGPGGRHSVSPSSIIVCGIRLLPVTYFCVLIGKLLLCNK
;
A
#
# COMPACT_ATOMS: atom_id res chain seq x y z
N MET A 1 -8.83 -38.30 -52.95
CA MET A 1 -7.85 -37.22 -53.17
C MET A 1 -7.21 -37.27 -54.55
N GLU A 2 -6.96 -38.45 -55.13
CA GLU A 2 -6.29 -38.61 -56.44
C GLU A 2 -6.96 -37.80 -57.58
N ARG A 3 -8.29 -37.76 -57.63
CA ARG A 3 -9.06 -36.99 -58.62
C ARG A 3 -8.86 -35.47 -58.58
N CYS A 4 -8.32 -34.92 -57.49
CA CYS A 4 -7.99 -33.48 -57.40
C CYS A 4 -6.69 -33.13 -58.13
N TRP A 5 -5.90 -34.14 -58.49
CA TRP A 5 -4.57 -34.03 -59.10
C TRP A 5 -4.59 -34.36 -60.60
N GLU A 6 -5.78 -34.48 -61.19
CA GLU A 6 -5.93 -34.79 -62.61
C GLU A 6 -5.29 -33.68 -63.48
N GLU A 7 -4.58 -34.08 -64.54
CA GLU A 7 -3.88 -33.14 -65.41
C GLU A 7 -4.86 -32.25 -66.19
N ALA A 8 -6.01 -32.81 -66.57
CA ALA A 8 -7.10 -32.08 -67.21
C ALA A 8 -7.88 -31.21 -66.19
N PRO A 9 -8.05 -29.90 -66.43
CA PRO A 9 -8.74 -29.01 -65.48
C PRO A 9 -10.23 -29.34 -65.30
N GLU A 10 -10.90 -29.74 -66.39
CA GLU A 10 -12.33 -30.11 -66.39
C GLU A 10 -12.66 -31.37 -65.60
N ASP A 11 -11.71 -32.28 -65.41
CA ASP A 11 -11.92 -33.53 -64.67
C ASP A 11 -11.70 -33.37 -63.16
N ARG A 12 -11.19 -32.21 -62.73
CA ARG A 12 -11.03 -31.90 -61.32
C ARG A 12 -12.39 -31.62 -60.68
N PRO A 13 -12.70 -32.22 -59.53
CA PRO A 13 -13.94 -31.97 -58.83
C PRO A 13 -14.03 -30.51 -58.36
N THR A 14 -15.23 -29.95 -58.44
CA THR A 14 -15.50 -28.59 -57.94
C THR A 14 -15.31 -28.53 -56.43
N LEU A 15 -14.92 -27.37 -55.89
CA LEU A 15 -14.74 -27.15 -54.45
C LEU A 15 -15.92 -27.65 -53.60
N ASP A 16 -17.15 -27.46 -54.07
CA ASP A 16 -18.38 -27.93 -53.41
C ASP A 16 -18.48 -29.47 -53.36
N GLN A 17 -18.05 -30.14 -54.43
CA GLN A 17 -18.02 -31.60 -54.51
C GLN A 17 -16.94 -32.19 -53.60
N VAL A 18 -15.78 -31.53 -53.51
CA VAL A 18 -14.69 -31.91 -52.59
C VAL A 18 -15.12 -31.73 -51.14
N TYR A 19 -15.76 -30.60 -50.82
CA TYR A 19 -16.30 -30.30 -49.49
C TYR A 19 -17.33 -31.36 -49.07
N THR A 20 -18.28 -31.65 -49.95
CA THR A 20 -19.33 -32.65 -49.71
C THR A 20 -18.75 -34.06 -49.56
N GLN A 21 -17.86 -34.50 -50.45
CA GLN A 21 -17.33 -35.86 -50.43
C GLN A 21 -16.33 -36.13 -49.30
N VAL A 22 -15.47 -35.17 -48.97
CA VAL A 22 -14.38 -35.36 -47.99
C VAL A 22 -14.83 -34.96 -46.59
N ILE A 23 -15.46 -33.80 -46.43
CA ILE A 23 -15.78 -33.29 -45.09
C ILE A 23 -17.02 -33.98 -44.51
N GLN A 24 -18.01 -34.38 -45.32
CA GLN A 24 -19.16 -35.14 -44.80
C GLN A 24 -18.83 -36.60 -44.49
N SER A 25 -17.90 -37.22 -45.23
CA SER A 25 -17.45 -38.60 -44.95
C SER A 25 -16.54 -38.67 -43.71
N ILE A 26 -15.76 -37.63 -43.45
CA ILE A 26 -14.99 -37.46 -42.20
C ILE A 26 -15.93 -37.17 -41.01
N ASN A 27 -17.00 -36.41 -41.23
CA ASN A 27 -17.96 -36.01 -40.19
C ASN A 27 -19.15 -36.97 -40.01
N GLN A 28 -18.99 -38.28 -40.24
CA GLN A 28 -20.03 -39.31 -40.00
C GLN A 28 -20.64 -39.22 -38.57
N GLY A 29 -21.68 -38.41 -38.41
CA GLY A 29 -22.56 -38.35 -37.24
C GLY A 29 -22.02 -37.69 -35.96
N LYS A 30 -20.76 -37.27 -35.86
CA LYS A 30 -20.22 -36.62 -34.65
C LYS A 30 -20.32 -35.10 -34.76
N LYS A 31 -21.38 -34.53 -34.16
CA LYS A 31 -21.60 -33.07 -34.01
C LYS A 31 -20.58 -32.36 -33.10
N THR A 32 -19.63 -33.07 -32.51
CA THR A 32 -18.57 -32.48 -31.68
C THR A 32 -17.23 -32.89 -32.25
N SER A 33 -16.72 -32.04 -33.14
CA SER A 33 -15.39 -32.19 -33.74
C SER A 33 -14.34 -32.04 -32.64
N VAL A 34 -13.20 -32.72 -32.77
CA VAL A 34 -12.04 -32.57 -31.87
C VAL A 34 -11.66 -31.09 -31.69
N ALA A 35 -11.89 -30.28 -32.73
CA ALA A 35 -11.74 -28.83 -32.69
C ALA A 35 -12.65 -28.14 -31.66
N ASP A 36 -13.91 -28.55 -31.51
CA ASP A 36 -14.85 -27.98 -30.52
C ASP A 36 -14.41 -28.28 -29.09
N SER A 37 -13.84 -29.47 -28.87
CA SER A 37 -13.26 -29.86 -27.58
C SER A 37 -12.05 -28.99 -27.23
N MET A 38 -11.17 -28.73 -28.20
CA MET A 38 -10.02 -27.82 -28.02
C MET A 38 -10.48 -26.38 -27.78
N LEU A 39 -11.52 -25.92 -28.48
CA LEU A 39 -12.08 -24.58 -28.33
C LEU A 39 -12.64 -24.37 -26.92
N ARG A 40 -13.45 -25.32 -26.42
CA ARG A 40 -13.95 -25.30 -25.03
C ARG A 40 -12.84 -25.39 -23.99
N MET A 41 -11.78 -26.14 -24.29
CA MET A 41 -10.62 -26.23 -23.40
C MET A 41 -9.90 -24.88 -23.30
N LEU A 42 -9.66 -24.22 -24.45
CA LEU A 42 -9.03 -22.89 -24.51
C LEU A 42 -9.89 -21.82 -23.81
N GLU A 43 -11.19 -21.85 -24.03
CA GLU A 43 -12.15 -20.93 -23.39
C GLU A 43 -12.13 -21.09 -21.86
N LYS A 44 -12.09 -22.34 -21.38
CA LYS A 44 -11.96 -22.63 -19.94
C LYS A 44 -10.62 -22.18 -19.36
N TYR A 45 -9.53 -22.33 -20.11
CA TYR A 45 -8.23 -21.81 -19.69
C TYR A 45 -8.20 -20.28 -19.65
N SER A 46 -8.82 -19.61 -20.61
CA SER A 46 -8.94 -18.14 -20.64
C SER A 46 -9.73 -17.65 -19.43
N GLN A 47 -10.89 -18.26 -19.15
CA GLN A 47 -11.71 -17.89 -18.00
C GLN A 47 -10.96 -18.07 -16.69
N ASN A 48 -10.31 -19.22 -16.48
CA ASN A 48 -9.53 -19.46 -15.27
C ASN A 48 -8.36 -18.47 -15.12
N LEU A 49 -7.73 -18.05 -16.22
CA LEU A 49 -6.66 -17.04 -16.20
C LEU A 49 -7.20 -15.66 -15.84
N GLU A 50 -8.35 -15.27 -16.40
CA GLU A 50 -9.02 -14.01 -16.06
C GLU A 50 -9.40 -13.97 -14.58
N ASP A 51 -10.00 -15.05 -14.06
CA ASP A 51 -10.36 -15.17 -12.65
C ASP A 51 -9.11 -15.06 -11.75
N LEU A 52 -8.01 -15.72 -12.12
CA LEU A 52 -6.75 -15.66 -11.38
C LEU A 52 -6.11 -14.25 -11.45
N ILE A 53 -6.12 -13.61 -12.62
CA ILE A 53 -5.61 -12.25 -12.78
C ILE A 53 -6.44 -11.29 -11.93
N GLN A 54 -7.76 -11.45 -11.91
CA GLN A 54 -8.64 -10.63 -11.10
C GLN A 54 -8.31 -10.80 -9.61
N GLU A 55 -8.23 -12.02 -9.10
CA GLU A 55 -7.89 -12.30 -7.70
C GLU A 55 -6.54 -11.67 -7.31
N ARG A 56 -5.50 -11.86 -8.13
CA ARG A 56 -4.18 -11.30 -7.87
C ARG A 56 -4.14 -9.77 -7.95
N THR A 57 -4.95 -9.18 -8.82
CA THR A 57 -5.06 -7.72 -8.95
C THR A 57 -5.75 -7.13 -7.72
N GLU A 58 -6.80 -7.79 -7.22
CA GLU A 58 -7.49 -7.40 -5.98
C GLU A 58 -6.55 -7.48 -4.77
N GLU A 59 -5.79 -8.57 -4.63
CA GLU A 59 -4.77 -8.71 -3.57
C GLU A 59 -3.70 -7.61 -3.65
N LEU A 60 -3.22 -7.31 -4.86
CA LEU A 60 -2.22 -6.26 -5.08
C LEU A 60 -2.76 -4.88 -4.68
N GLU A 61 -4.00 -4.56 -5.03
CA GLU A 61 -4.60 -3.28 -4.69
C GLU A 61 -4.80 -3.13 -3.17
N LEU A 62 -5.19 -4.21 -2.48
CA LEU A 62 -5.27 -4.22 -1.02
C LEU A 62 -3.91 -3.95 -0.37
N GLU A 63 -2.85 -4.59 -0.86
CA GLU A 63 -1.50 -4.40 -0.33
C GLU A 63 -0.93 -3.00 -0.66
N ARG A 64 -1.25 -2.49 -1.84
CA ARG A 64 -0.94 -1.11 -2.25
C ARG A 64 -1.60 -0.10 -1.31
N GLN A 65 -2.87 -0.29 -0.97
CA GLN A 65 -3.58 0.58 -0.03
C GLN A 65 -2.99 0.54 1.38
N LYS A 66 -2.60 -0.64 1.89
CA LYS A 66 -1.91 -0.73 3.19
C LYS A 66 -0.58 0.05 3.16
N THR A 67 0.18 -0.11 2.08
CA THR A 67 1.47 0.57 1.90
C THR A 67 1.29 2.08 1.84
N GLU A 68 0.28 2.59 1.11
CA GLU A 68 0.00 4.02 1.03
C GLU A 68 -0.45 4.61 2.37
N ARG A 69 -1.27 3.89 3.14
CA ARG A 69 -1.65 4.31 4.51
C ARG A 69 -0.46 4.35 5.46
N LEU A 70 0.45 3.39 5.36
CA LEU A 70 1.66 3.39 6.17
C LEU A 70 2.60 4.55 5.77
N LEU A 71 2.73 4.80 4.46
CA LEU A 71 3.55 5.87 3.94
C LEU A 71 3.07 7.25 4.41
N SER A 72 1.75 7.48 4.43
CA SER A 72 1.17 8.75 4.92
C SER A 72 1.31 8.95 6.43
N GLN A 73 1.50 7.88 7.20
CA GLN A 73 1.80 7.97 8.63
C GLN A 73 3.28 8.26 8.90
N MET A 74 4.18 7.81 8.02
CA MET A 74 5.63 7.91 8.21
C MET A 74 6.23 9.20 7.65
N LEU A 75 5.65 9.73 6.58
CA LEU A 75 6.13 10.92 5.90
C LEU A 75 4.98 11.91 5.72
N PRO A 76 5.25 13.23 5.82
CA PRO A 76 4.31 14.21 5.29
C PRO A 76 4.05 13.88 3.81
N LEU A 77 2.87 14.26 3.29
CA LEU A 77 2.40 13.99 1.92
C LEU A 77 3.34 14.59 0.86
N SER A 78 4.55 14.06 0.74
CA SER A 78 5.50 14.36 -0.31
C SER A 78 5.21 13.40 -1.44
N GLU A 79 5.05 13.98 -2.62
CA GLU A 79 4.78 13.23 -3.83
C GLU A 79 5.91 12.22 -4.11
N LYS A 80 5.47 11.05 -4.57
CA LYS A 80 6.24 9.83 -4.82
C LYS A 80 7.57 10.12 -5.55
N GLY A 81 8.68 10.13 -4.80
CA GLY A 81 10.04 10.14 -5.38
C GLY A 81 10.59 11.49 -5.83
N ALA A 82 9.89 12.60 -5.58
CA ALA A 82 10.42 13.93 -5.82
C ALA A 82 11.31 14.40 -4.66
N PRO A 83 12.42 15.12 -4.91
CA PRO A 83 13.17 15.77 -3.84
C PRO A 83 12.28 16.80 -3.14
N VAL A 84 12.12 16.65 -1.82
CA VAL A 84 11.39 17.62 -1.00
C VAL A 84 12.25 18.86 -0.83
N GLU A 85 11.80 19.99 -1.36
CA GLU A 85 12.46 21.27 -1.12
C GLU A 85 12.28 21.69 0.34
N PRO A 86 13.33 22.27 0.97
CA PRO A 86 13.24 22.72 2.34
C PRO A 86 12.23 23.87 2.47
N GLU A 87 11.26 23.72 3.36
CA GLU A 87 10.25 24.74 3.63
C GLU A 87 10.79 25.79 4.62
N TYR A 88 10.57 27.07 4.32
CA TYR A 88 10.96 28.18 5.18
C TYR A 88 9.71 28.78 5.85
N PHE A 89 9.81 29.00 7.16
CA PHE A 89 8.74 29.59 7.96
C PHE A 89 9.23 30.89 8.61
N ASP A 90 8.49 31.99 8.42
CA ASP A 90 8.80 33.30 9.02
C ASP A 90 8.72 33.28 10.56
N GLN A 91 7.83 32.47 11.12
CA GLN A 91 7.62 32.33 12.55
C GLN A 91 7.33 30.87 12.91
N VAL A 92 8.09 30.33 13.87
CA VAL A 92 7.92 28.98 14.40
C VAL A 92 7.92 29.00 15.91
N THR A 93 7.14 28.11 16.53
CA THR A 93 7.22 27.85 17.97
C THR A 93 7.69 26.43 18.18
N ILE A 94 8.85 26.28 18.82
CA ILE A 94 9.45 24.97 19.13
C ILE A 94 9.22 24.68 20.60
N TYR A 95 8.64 23.52 20.90
CA TYR A 95 8.44 23.04 22.26
C TYR A 95 9.40 21.90 22.57
N PHE A 96 10.21 22.09 23.61
CA PHE A 96 11.08 21.07 24.20
C PHE A 96 10.51 20.62 25.53
N SER A 97 10.31 19.31 25.68
CA SER A 97 9.88 18.70 26.93
C SER A 97 10.76 17.50 27.27
N ASP A 98 11.05 17.31 28.55
CA ASP A 98 11.78 16.16 29.06
C ASP A 98 11.01 15.51 30.21
N VAL A 99 11.17 14.20 30.37
CA VAL A 99 10.51 13.44 31.43
C VAL A 99 11.35 13.57 32.70
N VAL A 100 10.83 14.33 33.67
CA VAL A 100 11.52 14.54 34.95
C VAL A 100 11.74 13.20 35.65
N GLY A 101 13.00 12.92 36.00
CA GLY A 101 13.37 11.70 36.71
C GLY A 101 13.40 10.44 35.86
N PHE A 102 13.35 10.55 34.52
CA PHE A 102 13.39 9.40 33.62
C PHE A 102 14.57 8.46 33.91
N THR A 103 15.78 8.99 34.16
CA THR A 103 16.97 8.20 34.50
C THR A 103 16.75 7.31 35.72
N ILE A 104 16.05 7.82 36.74
CA ILE A 104 15.78 7.08 37.98
C ILE A 104 14.72 6.01 37.72
N ILE A 105 13.64 6.37 37.01
CA ILE A 105 12.56 5.45 36.66
C ILE A 105 13.12 4.30 35.79
N SER A 106 13.94 4.61 34.79
CA SER A 106 14.56 3.60 33.92
C SER A 106 15.58 2.70 34.64
N ALA A 107 16.18 3.19 35.74
CA ALA A 107 17.14 2.41 36.51
C ALA A 107 16.45 1.48 37.53
N LEU A 108 15.21 1.77 37.91
CA LEU A 108 14.46 1.02 38.93
C LEU A 108 13.38 0.09 38.35
N SER A 109 12.98 0.29 37.10
CA SER A 109 11.92 -0.46 36.42
C SER A 109 12.46 -1.50 35.43
N GLU A 110 11.66 -2.52 35.14
CA GLU A 110 12.01 -3.45 34.07
C GLU A 110 11.89 -2.78 32.69
N PRO A 111 12.72 -3.17 31.70
CA PRO A 111 12.69 -2.58 30.37
C PRO A 111 11.30 -2.57 29.73
N ILE A 112 10.49 -3.61 29.97
CA ILE A 112 9.14 -3.72 29.42
C ILE A 112 8.19 -2.68 30.02
N GLU A 113 8.34 -2.38 31.31
CA GLU A 113 7.52 -1.38 32.02
C GLU A 113 7.87 0.03 31.56
N VAL A 114 9.17 0.31 31.36
CA VAL A 114 9.64 1.59 30.82
C VAL A 114 9.11 1.81 29.40
N VAL A 115 9.11 0.78 28.56
CA VAL A 115 8.55 0.84 27.21
C VAL A 115 7.03 1.07 27.27
N GLY A 116 6.31 0.39 28.15
CA GLY A 116 4.88 0.60 28.36
C GLY A 116 4.56 2.05 28.76
N LEU A 117 5.25 2.58 29.76
CA LEU A 117 5.11 3.97 30.21
C LEU A 117 5.34 4.97 29.08
N LEU A 118 6.42 4.78 28.30
CA LEU A 118 6.72 5.65 27.17
C LEU A 118 5.66 5.53 26.07
N ASN A 119 5.20 4.32 25.77
CA ASN A 119 4.17 4.08 24.76
C ASN A 119 2.87 4.81 25.14
N ASP A 120 2.45 4.72 26.39
CA ASP A 120 1.23 5.39 26.87
C ASP A 120 1.36 6.92 26.82
N LEU A 121 2.52 7.44 27.24
CA LEU A 121 2.83 8.86 27.17
C LEU A 121 2.82 9.38 25.73
N TYR A 122 3.48 8.69 24.81
CA TYR A 122 3.54 9.08 23.40
C TYR A 122 2.18 8.93 22.71
N THR A 123 1.39 7.91 23.06
CA THR A 123 0.03 7.74 22.53
C THR A 123 -0.87 8.88 22.97
N LEU A 124 -0.76 9.33 24.23
CA LEU A 124 -1.50 10.48 24.74
C LEU A 124 -1.08 11.77 24.02
N PHE A 125 0.22 11.98 23.80
CA PHE A 125 0.71 13.12 23.02
C PHE A 125 0.19 13.08 21.59
N ASP A 126 0.30 11.95 20.91
CA ASP A 126 -0.14 11.82 19.52
C ASP A 126 -1.66 12.03 19.41
N ALA A 127 -2.46 11.60 20.40
CA ALA A 127 -3.89 11.87 20.47
C ALA A 127 -4.19 13.38 20.61
N VAL A 128 -3.49 14.08 21.51
CA VAL A 128 -3.65 15.53 21.73
C VAL A 128 -3.18 16.32 20.50
N LEU A 129 -2.09 15.90 19.88
CA LEU A 129 -1.55 16.50 18.66
C LEU A 129 -2.44 16.26 17.45
N SER A 130 -3.12 15.11 17.35
CA SER A 130 -4.00 14.81 16.19
C SER A 130 -5.12 15.84 15.98
N GLY A 131 -5.53 16.56 17.04
CA GLY A 131 -6.52 17.63 16.98
C GLY A 131 -5.96 19.01 16.64
N HIS A 132 -4.63 19.15 16.49
CA HIS A 132 -3.94 20.42 16.27
C HIS A 132 -3.00 20.28 15.06
N ASP A 133 -2.83 21.36 14.28
CA ASP A 133 -1.95 21.38 13.10
C ASP A 133 -0.46 21.47 13.53
N MET A 134 0.01 20.50 14.32
CA MET A 134 1.34 20.46 14.92
C MET A 134 2.15 19.30 14.34
N TYR A 135 3.42 19.56 14.04
CA TYR A 135 4.32 18.59 13.44
C TYR A 135 5.30 18.02 14.47
N LYS A 136 5.33 16.69 14.60
CA LYS A 136 6.30 15.99 15.46
C LYS A 136 7.61 15.86 14.71
N VAL A 137 8.63 16.59 15.15
CA VAL A 137 9.97 16.53 14.54
C VAL A 137 10.79 15.48 15.28
N ARG A 138 11.26 14.46 14.55
CA ARG A 138 12.28 13.56 15.08
C ARG A 138 13.64 14.22 14.88
N GLY A 139 14.33 14.53 15.98
CA GLY A 139 15.69 15.05 15.90
C GLY A 139 16.63 14.06 15.18
N PRO A 140 17.71 14.53 14.51
CA PRO A 140 18.72 13.65 13.97
C PRO A 140 19.32 12.85 15.13
N GLY A 141 19.09 11.53 15.13
CA GLY A 141 19.75 10.62 16.06
C GLY A 141 21.24 10.63 15.78
N GLY A 142 21.98 11.54 16.43
CA GLY A 142 23.34 11.87 16.00
C GLY A 142 24.10 12.82 16.93
N ARG A 143 24.57 12.28 18.05
CA ARG A 143 25.87 12.53 18.68
C ARG A 143 26.12 13.80 19.52
N HIS A 144 25.28 14.84 19.56
CA HIS A 144 25.46 15.90 20.58
C HIS A 144 24.14 16.38 21.17
N SER A 145 23.81 15.78 22.34
CA SER A 145 22.91 16.31 23.36
C SER A 145 21.45 16.53 22.97
N VAL A 146 20.74 15.43 22.67
CA VAL A 146 19.31 15.32 22.97
C VAL A 146 19.12 13.98 23.67
N SER A 147 18.64 14.01 24.91
CA SER A 147 18.35 12.82 25.71
C SER A 147 17.39 11.92 24.91
N PRO A 148 17.45 10.58 25.04
CA PRO A 148 16.46 9.67 24.43
C PRO A 148 15.00 9.93 24.89
N SER A 149 14.84 10.84 25.86
CA SER A 149 13.61 11.23 26.54
C SER A 149 13.01 12.56 26.05
N SER A 150 13.72 13.33 25.22
CA SER A 150 13.28 14.68 24.87
C SER A 150 12.29 14.69 23.70
N ILE A 151 11.11 15.26 23.94
CA ILE A 151 10.05 15.43 22.94
C ILE A 151 10.27 16.76 22.25
N ILE A 152 10.36 16.75 20.92
CA ILE A 152 10.40 17.95 20.08
C ILE A 152 9.08 18.00 19.29
N VAL A 153 8.22 18.95 19.64
CA VAL A 153 7.01 19.28 18.86
C VAL A 153 7.22 20.65 18.21
N CYS A 154 7.09 20.71 16.89
CA CYS A 154 7.14 21.95 16.12
C CYS A 154 5.69 22.34 15.77
N GLY A 155 5.17 23.40 16.39
CA GLY A 155 3.84 23.91 16.08
C GLY A 155 3.88 24.80 14.84
N ILE A 156 3.13 24.47 13.80
CA ILE A 156 2.92 25.32 12.63
C ILE A 156 1.54 26.00 12.82
N ARG A 157 1.48 27.33 12.63
CA ARG A 157 0.30 28.24 12.76
C ARG A 157 -0.17 28.70 14.14
N LEU A 158 0.20 29.95 14.46
CA LEU A 158 -0.63 31.11 14.88
C LEU A 158 -1.98 30.91 15.61
N LEU A 159 -2.07 29.99 16.57
CA LEU A 159 -2.97 30.12 17.72
C LEU A 159 -2.13 30.46 18.95
N PRO A 160 -2.66 31.01 20.06
CA PRO A 160 -1.84 31.38 21.21
C PRO A 160 -1.32 30.11 21.93
N VAL A 161 -0.26 29.52 21.37
CA VAL A 161 0.38 28.25 21.76
C VAL A 161 0.89 28.30 23.22
N THR A 162 1.05 29.50 23.78
CA THR A 162 1.30 29.72 25.21
C THR A 162 0.24 29.06 26.09
N TYR A 163 -1.04 29.10 25.71
CA TYR A 163 -2.09 28.44 26.47
C TYR A 163 -2.02 26.90 26.34
N PHE A 164 -1.62 26.39 25.18
CA PHE A 164 -1.58 24.95 24.91
C PHE A 164 -0.43 24.25 25.66
N CYS A 165 0.78 24.83 25.65
CA CYS A 165 1.90 24.32 26.43
C CYS A 165 1.61 24.34 27.94
N VAL A 166 0.95 25.41 28.43
CA VAL A 166 0.51 25.51 29.83
C VAL A 166 -0.59 24.48 30.14
N LEU A 167 -1.49 24.19 29.20
CA LEU A 167 -2.58 23.24 29.37
C LEU A 167 -2.06 21.80 29.43
N ILE A 168 -1.12 21.41 28.56
CA ILE A 168 -0.47 20.08 28.60
C ILE A 168 0.32 19.92 29.90
N GLY A 169 1.11 20.93 30.29
CA GLY A 169 1.81 20.93 31.58
C GLY A 169 0.86 20.77 32.76
N LYS A 170 -0.29 21.46 32.73
CA LYS A 170 -1.34 21.32 33.75
C LYS A 170 -2.07 19.97 33.70
N LEU A 171 -2.37 19.42 32.52
CA LEU A 171 -3.03 18.10 32.38
C LEU A 171 -2.15 16.96 32.92
N LEU A 172 -0.85 17.04 32.69
CA LEU A 172 0.13 16.08 33.20
C LEU A 172 0.38 16.24 34.72
N LEU A 173 0.37 17.47 35.24
CA LEU A 173 0.55 17.73 36.67
C LEU A 173 -0.73 17.56 37.52
N CYS A 174 -1.92 17.69 36.92
CA CYS A 174 -3.21 17.65 37.63
C CYS A 174 -3.85 16.25 37.67
N ASN A 175 -3.23 15.23 37.05
CA ASN A 175 -3.61 13.82 37.19
C ASN A 175 -2.84 13.12 38.34
N LYS A 176 -2.56 13.87 39.42
CA LYS A 176 -1.92 13.36 40.63
C LYS A 176 -2.69 13.81 41.87
#